data_AF-A0A949U4J4-F1
#
_entry.id   AF-A0A949U4J4-F1
#
_cell.length_a   1.000
_cell.length_b   1.000
_cell.length_c   1.000
_cell.angle_alpha   90.00
_cell.angle_beta   90.00
_cell.angle_gamma   90.00
#
_symmetry.space_group_name_H-M   'P 1'
#
loop_
_entity.id
_entity.type
_entity.pdbx_description
1 polymer ?
#
loop_
_entity_poly.entity_id
_entity_poly.type
_entity_poly.pdbx_seq_one_letter_code
_entity_poly.pdbx_strand_id
1 'polypeptide(L)'
;MADARPAVFSHDNRVESAVYPHDVYALTDAGFAELRSGGTNLPPEALQVLVMLDGKRSVGDVEHKLPALAPEAVRNLLRSLLSAQLVRSATMAETDDLGVDFDAFFAAAGFPAEPSAGAQASAAREATSGAPALKRDGYYVSIARTAVRARAPRTGNQFAVLVIEDDPDVRTLVERLLGKAGFAASSAVSREEITARLRDPARHPDLVLLDIGLPDVNGLELLQRLKGHAALKSIPVLMLTADSSPESIVRGLATGADGYITKPFDPAVLVHGVRAVLGA
;
A
#
# COMPACT_ATOMS: atom_id res chain seq x y z
N MET A 1 65.61 -0.43 26.89
CA MET A 1 64.75 0.16 25.84
C MET A 1 63.79 -0.94 25.41
N ALA A 2 62.64 -0.99 26.08
CA ALA A 2 61.62 -2.00 25.85
C ALA A 2 60.52 -1.37 24.99
N ASP A 3 60.33 -1.96 23.81
CA ASP A 3 59.34 -1.62 22.82
C ASP A 3 57.95 -2.04 23.32
N ALA A 4 57.10 -1.04 23.59
CA ALA A 4 55.73 -1.22 24.08
C ALA A 4 54.76 -0.92 22.93
N ARG A 5 54.02 -1.95 22.51
CA ARG A 5 52.86 -1.82 21.61
C ARG A 5 51.88 -0.76 22.15
N PRO A 6 51.29 0.11 21.31
CA PRO A 6 50.11 0.83 21.71
C PRO A 6 48.85 0.02 21.39
N ALA A 7 48.02 -0.06 22.41
CA ALA A 7 46.72 -0.68 22.45
C ALA A 7 45.64 0.28 21.90
N VAL A 8 44.66 -0.32 21.22
CA VAL A 8 43.21 -0.09 21.35
C VAL A 8 42.64 1.24 20.81
N PHE A 9 41.77 1.06 19.80
CA PHE A 9 40.74 1.97 19.29
C PHE A 9 40.24 3.00 20.29
N SER A 10 40.28 4.29 19.92
CA SER A 10 39.47 5.34 20.54
C SER A 10 39.27 6.50 19.55
N HIS A 11 38.10 6.54 18.90
CA HIS A 11 37.01 7.52 19.11
C HIS A 11 37.14 8.80 18.28
N ASP A 12 36.54 8.80 17.08
CA ASP A 12 35.64 9.87 16.66
C ASP A 12 34.74 9.37 15.51
N ASN A 13 33.82 8.47 15.85
CA ASN A 13 32.78 8.01 14.95
C ASN A 13 31.54 8.87 15.16
N ARG A 14 31.53 10.09 14.63
CA ARG A 14 30.27 10.80 14.38
C ARG A 14 29.59 10.04 13.26
N VAL A 15 28.63 9.20 13.64
CA VAL A 15 27.72 8.54 12.70
C VAL A 15 27.07 9.64 11.87
N GLU A 16 27.52 9.85 10.64
CA GLU A 16 26.72 10.55 9.65
C GLU A 16 25.40 9.79 9.61
N SER A 17 24.31 10.45 10.02
CA SER A 17 22.98 9.86 9.94
C SER A 17 22.71 9.52 8.48
N ALA A 18 22.88 8.25 8.13
CA ALA A 18 22.67 7.77 6.79
C ALA A 18 21.21 8.03 6.41
N VAL A 19 21.00 8.67 5.26
CA VAL A 19 19.69 9.00 4.70
C VAL A 19 19.42 8.03 3.57
N TYR A 20 18.49 7.11 3.77
CA TYR A 20 18.12 6.07 2.83
C TYR A 20 16.84 6.43 2.06
N PRO A 21 16.62 5.87 0.85
CA PRO A 21 15.45 6.18 0.04
C PRO A 21 14.08 5.93 0.72
N HIS A 22 14.04 5.00 1.68
CA HIS A 22 12.82 4.62 2.40
C HIS A 22 12.62 5.38 3.72
N ASP A 23 13.57 6.25 4.10
CA ASP A 23 13.44 7.05 5.31
C ASP A 23 12.32 8.08 5.15
N VAL A 24 11.51 8.26 6.19
CA VAL A 24 10.43 9.25 6.20
C VAL A 24 10.83 10.40 7.12
N TYR A 25 10.70 11.62 6.62
CA TYR A 25 10.99 12.84 7.39
C TYR A 25 9.75 13.68 7.57
N ALA A 26 9.64 14.29 8.75
CA ALA A 26 8.60 15.25 9.10
C ALA A 26 9.24 16.59 9.51
N LEU A 27 8.50 17.68 9.31
CA LEU A 27 8.85 18.96 9.92
C LEU A 27 8.81 18.87 11.45
N THR A 28 9.75 19.54 12.10
CA THR A 28 9.67 19.86 13.54
C THR A 28 8.90 21.16 13.73
N ASP A 29 8.59 21.52 14.98
CA ASP A 29 8.03 22.85 15.29
C ASP A 29 8.91 24.00 14.77
N ALA A 30 10.24 23.81 14.77
CA ALA A 30 11.19 24.76 14.20
C ALA A 30 11.09 24.81 12.66
N GLY A 31 10.91 23.67 11.99
CA GLY A 31 10.65 23.63 10.54
C GLY A 31 9.37 24.35 10.16
N PHE A 32 8.28 24.17 10.93
CA PHE A 32 7.04 24.91 10.72
C PHE A 32 7.17 26.40 10.99
N ALA A 33 7.93 26.78 12.03
CA ALA A 33 8.21 28.18 12.33
C ALA A 33 9.02 28.86 11.22
N GLU A 34 10.00 28.16 10.63
CA GLU A 34 10.79 28.63 9.49
C GLU A 34 9.91 28.93 8.27
N LEU A 35 8.99 28.03 7.91
CA LEU A 35 8.06 28.21 6.78
C LEU A 35 7.06 29.35 6.99
N ARG A 36 6.71 29.65 8.25
CA ARG A 36 5.77 30.73 8.61
C ARG A 36 6.46 32.07 8.85
N SER A 37 7.79 32.10 8.86
CA SER A 37 8.57 33.31 9.10
C SER A 37 8.57 34.23 7.87
N GLY A 38 8.65 35.55 8.09
CA GLY A 38 8.69 36.55 7.01
C GLY A 38 10.04 36.65 6.28
N GLY A 39 11.04 35.82 6.63
CA GLY A 39 12.36 35.79 6.02
C GLY A 39 13.14 34.55 6.44
N THR A 40 13.85 33.93 5.49
CA THR A 40 14.62 32.68 5.68
C THR A 40 16.08 32.86 5.30
N ASN A 41 16.97 32.15 5.98
CA ASN A 41 18.39 32.04 5.61
C ASN A 41 18.69 30.72 4.87
N LEU A 42 17.67 29.92 4.58
CA LEU A 42 17.82 28.66 3.84
C LEU A 42 18.03 28.94 2.34
N PRO A 43 18.86 28.14 1.65
CA PRO A 43 18.93 28.19 0.20
C PRO A 43 17.58 27.77 -0.42
N PRO A 44 17.23 28.27 -1.62
CA PRO A 44 15.93 28.01 -2.25
C PRO A 44 15.58 26.52 -2.35
N GLU A 45 16.58 25.68 -2.61
CA GLU A 45 16.43 24.22 -2.74
C GLU A 45 16.12 23.57 -1.39
N ALA A 46 16.72 24.06 -0.29
CA ALA A 46 16.39 23.60 1.06
C ALA A 46 14.98 24.00 1.47
N LEU A 47 14.57 25.23 1.12
CA LEU A 47 13.20 25.70 1.35
C LEU A 47 12.19 24.85 0.57
N GLN A 48 12.51 24.50 -0.67
CA GLN A 48 11.68 23.64 -1.51
C GLN A 48 11.54 22.23 -0.92
N VAL A 49 12.63 21.63 -0.46
CA VAL A 49 12.60 20.34 0.26
C VAL A 49 11.78 20.46 1.54
N LEU A 50 11.95 21.54 2.30
CA LEU A 50 11.21 21.79 3.55
C LEU A 50 9.70 21.90 3.31
N VAL A 51 9.27 22.64 2.27
CA VAL A 51 7.86 22.74 1.84
C VAL A 51 7.32 21.38 1.39
N MET A 52 8.13 20.57 0.70
CA MET A 52 7.71 19.23 0.30
C MET A 52 7.48 18.29 1.49
N LEU A 53 8.15 18.51 2.62
CA LEU A 53 8.03 17.69 3.83
C LEU A 53 6.87 18.08 4.75
N ASP A 54 6.00 19.02 4.34
CA ASP A 54 4.81 19.54 5.06
C ASP A 54 3.70 18.49 5.36
N GLY A 55 4.00 17.21 5.22
CA GLY A 55 3.03 16.13 5.45
C GLY A 55 3.62 14.73 5.53
N LYS A 56 4.88 14.59 6.01
CA LYS A 56 5.62 13.32 6.14
C LYS A 56 5.83 12.62 4.78
N ARG A 57 7.03 12.71 4.18
CA ARG A 57 7.35 12.05 2.89
C ARG A 57 8.60 11.20 2.97
N SER A 58 8.66 10.18 2.12
CA SER A 58 9.87 9.38 1.94
C SER A 58 10.94 10.16 1.16
N VAL A 59 12.21 9.83 1.38
CA VAL A 59 13.32 10.39 0.60
C VAL A 59 13.15 10.11 -0.89
N GLY A 60 12.73 8.90 -1.26
CA GLY A 60 12.48 8.51 -2.65
C GLY A 60 11.41 9.37 -3.34
N ASP A 61 10.34 9.73 -2.62
CA ASP A 61 9.29 10.62 -3.15
C ASP A 61 9.80 12.04 -3.37
N VAL A 62 10.64 12.54 -2.45
CA VAL A 62 11.26 13.87 -2.57
C VAL A 62 12.25 13.89 -3.74
N GLU A 63 13.06 12.85 -3.91
CA GLU A 63 13.97 12.67 -5.06
C GLU A 63 13.20 12.65 -6.39
N HIS A 64 12.09 11.89 -6.47
CA HIS A 64 11.29 11.79 -7.69
C HIS A 64 10.61 13.12 -8.08
N LYS A 65 10.19 13.92 -7.10
CA LYS A 65 9.52 15.21 -7.33
C LYS A 65 10.49 16.37 -7.57
N LEU A 66 11.79 16.16 -7.42
CA LEU A 66 12.85 17.13 -7.70
C LEU A 66 13.82 16.62 -8.79
N PRO A 67 13.34 16.33 -10.02
CA PRO A 67 14.20 15.78 -11.07
C PRO A 67 15.31 16.74 -11.52
N ALA A 68 15.22 18.03 -11.16
CA ALA A 68 16.24 19.04 -11.41
C ALA A 68 17.46 18.91 -10.47
N LEU A 69 17.34 18.18 -9.37
CA LEU A 69 18.41 17.91 -8.42
C LEU A 69 18.84 16.44 -8.52
N ALA A 70 20.15 16.19 -8.43
CA ALA A 70 20.63 14.83 -8.30
C ALA A 70 20.16 14.22 -6.96
N PRO A 71 19.84 12.92 -6.88
CA PRO A 71 19.41 12.26 -5.65
C PRO A 71 20.33 12.53 -4.45
N GLU A 72 21.64 12.53 -4.69
CA GLU A 72 22.63 12.81 -3.65
C GLU A 72 22.60 14.26 -3.14
N ALA A 73 22.24 15.22 -4.01
CA ALA A 73 22.05 16.61 -3.61
C ALA A 73 20.83 16.76 -2.68
N VAL A 74 19.73 16.03 -2.97
CA VAL A 74 18.54 15.99 -2.11
C VAL A 74 18.88 15.40 -0.73
N ARG A 75 19.65 14.30 -0.68
CA ARG A 75 20.11 13.70 0.58
C ARG A 75 21.02 14.61 1.39
N ASN A 76 21.89 15.38 0.74
CA ASN A 76 22.72 16.38 1.40
C ASN A 76 21.88 17.51 2.00
N LEU A 77 20.85 17.98 1.30
CA LEU A 77 19.91 18.98 1.82
C LEU A 77 19.15 18.41 3.03
N LEU A 78 18.68 17.17 2.98
CA LEU A 78 18.02 16.51 4.11
C LEU A 78 18.95 16.36 5.32
N ARG A 79 20.22 15.99 5.12
CA ARG A 79 21.23 15.98 6.19
C ARG A 79 21.42 17.37 6.80
N SER A 80 21.46 18.41 5.98
CA SER A 80 21.55 19.80 6.44
C SER A 80 20.33 20.20 7.28
N LEU A 81 19.12 19.89 6.81
CA LEU A 81 17.87 20.19 7.53
C LEU A 81 17.75 19.42 8.85
N LEU A 82 18.22 18.17 8.90
CA LEU A 82 18.32 17.36 10.13
C LEU A 82 19.28 17.99 11.12
N SER A 83 20.46 18.42 10.66
CA SER A 83 21.45 19.08 11.51
C SER A 83 20.95 20.40 12.08
N ALA A 84 20.11 21.12 11.32
CA ALA A 84 19.46 22.35 11.73
C ALA A 84 18.19 22.11 12.59
N GLN A 85 17.85 20.85 12.88
CA GLN A 85 16.65 20.45 13.63
C GLN A 85 15.33 20.96 13.02
N LEU A 86 15.30 21.26 11.72
CA LEU A 86 14.09 21.70 11.00
C LEU A 86 13.23 20.52 10.56
N VAL A 87 13.86 19.36 10.39
CA VAL A 87 13.20 18.09 10.09
C VAL A 87 13.68 17.03 11.07
N ARG A 88 12.84 16.01 11.29
CA ARG A 88 13.13 14.85 12.13
C ARG A 88 12.78 13.58 11.39
N SER A 89 13.50 12.49 11.68
CA SER A 89 13.07 11.17 11.25
C SER A 89 11.71 10.88 11.88
N ALA A 90 10.72 10.55 11.06
CA ALA A 90 9.44 10.07 11.52
C ALA A 90 9.49 8.54 11.46
N THR A 91 9.26 7.86 12.58
CA THR A 91 8.91 6.44 12.50
C THR A 91 7.55 6.31 11.85
N MET A 92 7.31 5.25 11.07
CA MET A 92 6.01 4.98 10.43
C MET A 92 4.81 5.03 11.40
N ALA A 93 5.06 4.91 12.72
CA ALA A 93 4.07 5.01 13.79
C ALA A 93 3.68 6.44 14.23
N GLU A 94 4.38 7.49 13.80
CA GLU A 94 4.11 8.87 14.24
C GLU A 94 3.28 9.68 13.23
N THR A 95 2.63 9.02 12.27
CA THR A 95 1.90 9.63 11.13
C THR A 95 0.55 10.28 11.47
N ASP A 96 0.10 10.24 12.72
CA ASP A 96 -1.26 10.65 13.08
C ASP A 96 -1.42 12.17 13.34
N ASP A 97 -2.14 12.88 12.46
CA ASP A 97 -2.97 14.04 12.86
C ASP A 97 -4.35 14.04 12.18
N LEU A 98 -4.80 12.87 11.73
CA LEU A 98 -6.20 12.58 11.41
C LEU A 98 -6.51 11.16 11.92
N GLY A 99 -6.52 11.04 13.26
CA GLY A 99 -6.65 9.83 14.07
C GLY A 99 -7.31 8.62 13.43
N VAL A 100 -6.55 7.88 12.61
CA VAL A 100 -6.74 6.48 12.27
C VAL A 100 -5.40 5.91 11.78
N ASP A 101 -4.55 5.49 12.72
CA ASP A 101 -3.34 4.74 12.39
C ASP A 101 -3.72 3.44 11.63
N PHE A 102 -3.35 3.40 10.33
CA PHE A 102 -3.56 2.26 9.43
C PHE A 102 -2.94 0.98 9.99
N ASP A 103 -1.75 1.08 10.56
CA ASP A 103 -1.08 -0.05 11.19
C ASP A 103 -1.78 -0.44 12.48
N ALA A 104 -2.23 0.51 13.32
CA ALA A 104 -3.02 0.21 14.52
C ALA A 104 -4.38 -0.44 14.20
N PHE A 105 -5.06 0.00 13.14
CA PHE A 105 -6.32 -0.60 12.70
C PHE A 105 -6.13 -2.08 12.36
N PHE A 106 -5.04 -2.41 11.66
CA PHE A 106 -4.70 -3.80 11.36
C PHE A 106 -3.92 -4.50 12.50
N ALA A 107 -3.39 -3.79 13.50
CA ALA A 107 -2.60 -4.37 14.59
C ALA A 107 -3.44 -5.29 15.48
N ALA A 108 -4.73 -4.99 15.67
CA ALA A 108 -5.66 -5.87 16.39
C ALA A 108 -5.91 -7.21 15.69
N ALA A 109 -5.63 -7.31 14.38
CA ALA A 109 -5.66 -8.58 13.66
C ALA A 109 -4.44 -9.47 13.97
N GLY A 110 -3.40 -8.92 14.60
CA GLY A 110 -2.03 -9.42 14.46
C GLY A 110 -1.57 -9.28 13.00
N PHE A 111 -0.26 -9.16 12.75
CA PHE A 111 0.22 -9.64 11.45
C PHE A 111 -0.22 -11.10 11.38
N PRO A 112 -1.01 -11.52 10.37
CA PRO A 112 -1.41 -12.91 10.30
C PRO A 112 -0.14 -13.74 10.36
N ALA A 113 -0.12 -14.73 11.27
CA ALA A 113 0.96 -15.70 11.28
C ALA A 113 1.14 -16.22 9.86
N GLU A 114 2.40 -16.31 9.40
CA GLU A 114 2.78 -16.93 8.13
C GLU A 114 1.82 -18.10 7.84
N PRO A 115 1.14 -18.11 6.68
CA PRO A 115 0.14 -19.13 6.40
C PRO A 115 0.75 -20.50 6.64
N SER A 116 -0.01 -21.40 7.29
CA SER A 116 0.54 -22.71 7.66
C SER A 116 1.13 -23.42 6.44
N ALA A 117 2.17 -24.25 6.62
CA ALA A 117 2.80 -24.95 5.50
C ALA A 117 1.79 -25.72 4.61
N GLY A 118 0.71 -26.23 5.20
CA GLY A 118 -0.41 -26.84 4.47
C GLY A 118 -1.25 -25.84 3.66
N ALA A 119 -1.55 -24.66 4.23
CA ALA A 119 -2.22 -23.58 3.53
C ALA A 119 -1.35 -23.05 2.38
N GLN A 120 -0.05 -22.82 2.61
CA GLN A 120 0.93 -22.43 1.59
C GLN A 120 1.06 -23.48 0.47
N ALA A 121 1.08 -24.77 0.80
CA ALA A 121 1.17 -25.84 -0.20
C ALA A 121 -0.11 -25.96 -1.05
N SER A 122 -1.30 -25.82 -0.44
CA SER A 122 -2.57 -25.81 -1.17
C SER A 122 -2.67 -24.59 -2.09
N ALA A 123 -2.32 -23.43 -1.56
CA ALA A 123 -2.17 -22.17 -2.27
C ALA A 123 -1.24 -22.27 -3.48
N ALA A 124 -0.04 -22.84 -3.30
CA ALA A 124 0.94 -23.00 -4.37
C ALA A 124 0.44 -23.94 -5.48
N ARG A 125 -0.29 -25.00 -5.13
CA ARG A 125 -0.92 -25.91 -6.10
C ARG A 125 -2.02 -25.20 -6.90
N GLU A 126 -2.90 -24.48 -6.21
CA GLU A 126 -3.97 -23.69 -6.82
C GLU A 126 -3.40 -22.64 -7.76
N ALA A 127 -2.37 -21.92 -7.31
CA ALA A 127 -1.64 -20.96 -8.10
C ALA A 127 -0.99 -21.54 -9.35
N THR A 128 -0.33 -22.69 -9.23
CA THR A 128 0.26 -23.42 -10.38
C THR A 128 -0.81 -23.83 -11.39
N SER A 129 -2.00 -24.20 -10.92
CA SER A 129 -3.13 -24.57 -11.79
C SER A 129 -3.86 -23.37 -12.41
N GLY A 130 -3.83 -22.21 -11.75
CA GLY A 130 -4.55 -21.00 -12.18
C GLY A 130 -3.76 -20.09 -13.13
N ALA A 131 -2.43 -20.09 -13.03
CA ALA A 131 -1.58 -19.27 -13.89
C ALA A 131 -1.78 -19.53 -15.40
N PRO A 132 -1.98 -20.79 -15.89
CA PRO A 132 -2.29 -21.03 -17.30
C PRO A 132 -3.64 -20.45 -17.75
N ALA A 133 -4.68 -20.51 -16.90
CA ALA A 133 -6.00 -19.97 -17.21
C ALA A 133 -5.95 -18.44 -17.29
N LEU A 134 -5.27 -17.78 -16.35
CA LEU A 134 -5.08 -16.33 -16.39
C LEU A 134 -4.33 -15.88 -17.65
N LYS A 135 -3.26 -16.61 -18.04
CA LYS A 135 -2.51 -16.32 -19.28
C LYS A 135 -3.35 -16.48 -20.55
N ARG A 136 -4.30 -17.41 -20.56
CA ARG A 136 -5.14 -17.70 -21.73
C ARG A 136 -6.33 -16.76 -21.83
N ASP A 137 -6.99 -16.51 -20.71
CA ASP A 137 -8.33 -15.91 -20.66
C ASP A 137 -8.32 -14.46 -20.14
N GLY A 138 -7.18 -13.97 -19.64
CA GLY A 138 -7.02 -12.62 -19.07
C GLY A 138 -7.59 -12.46 -17.66
N TYR A 139 -8.21 -13.52 -17.12
CA TYR A 139 -8.66 -13.60 -15.73
C TYR A 139 -8.59 -15.03 -15.19
N TYR A 140 -8.59 -15.16 -13.88
CA TYR A 140 -8.69 -16.42 -13.15
C TYR A 140 -9.53 -16.23 -11.90
N VAL A 141 -10.42 -17.18 -11.62
CA VAL A 141 -11.23 -17.20 -10.40
C VAL A 141 -10.96 -18.50 -9.67
N SER A 142 -10.70 -18.43 -8.36
CA SER A 142 -10.57 -19.61 -7.51
C SER A 142 -11.95 -20.26 -7.35
N ILE A 143 -12.22 -21.28 -8.16
CA ILE A 143 -13.50 -22.01 -8.15
C ILE A 143 -13.75 -22.63 -6.76
N ALA A 144 -12.69 -23.09 -6.09
CA ALA A 144 -12.80 -23.67 -4.75
C ALA A 144 -13.35 -22.68 -3.70
N ARG A 145 -13.11 -21.37 -3.87
CA ARG A 145 -13.64 -20.32 -2.98
C ARG A 145 -15.00 -19.78 -3.45
N THR A 146 -15.23 -19.74 -4.76
CA THR A 146 -16.52 -19.39 -5.36
C THR A 146 -17.63 -20.41 -5.06
N ALA A 147 -17.32 -21.71 -5.10
CA ALA A 147 -18.31 -22.77 -4.95
C ALA A 147 -18.99 -22.84 -3.56
N VAL A 148 -18.54 -22.03 -2.60
CA VAL A 148 -18.94 -22.17 -1.19
C VAL A 148 -20.25 -21.47 -0.84
N ARG A 149 -20.74 -20.45 -1.56
CA ARG A 149 -22.10 -19.88 -1.39
C ARG A 149 -22.40 -18.75 -2.39
N ALA A 150 -23.59 -18.77 -2.99
CA ALA A 150 -24.18 -17.55 -3.55
C ALA A 150 -24.32 -16.52 -2.41
N ARG A 151 -23.67 -15.36 -2.54
CA ARG A 151 -23.78 -14.29 -1.54
C ARG A 151 -25.05 -13.50 -1.79
N ALA A 152 -25.67 -12.98 -0.75
CA ALA A 152 -26.62 -11.89 -0.87
C ALA A 152 -25.90 -10.58 -0.54
N PRO A 153 -26.33 -9.43 -1.10
CA PRO A 153 -25.79 -8.14 -0.70
C PRO A 153 -25.87 -7.95 0.81
N ARG A 154 -24.78 -7.50 1.44
CA ARG A 154 -24.73 -7.22 2.88
C ARG A 154 -25.67 -6.09 3.29
N THR A 155 -25.91 -5.14 2.39
CA THR A 155 -26.69 -3.94 2.66
C THR A 155 -27.53 -3.56 1.44
N GLY A 156 -28.84 -3.41 1.62
CA GLY A 156 -29.76 -2.98 0.56
C GLY A 156 -29.97 -4.01 -0.55
N ASN A 157 -30.25 -3.52 -1.77
CA ASN A 157 -30.62 -4.33 -2.93
C ASN A 157 -29.48 -4.53 -3.95
N GLN A 158 -28.28 -3.99 -3.69
CA GLN A 158 -27.14 -4.03 -4.62
C GLN A 158 -25.88 -4.43 -3.88
N PHE A 159 -25.02 -5.23 -4.53
CA PHE A 159 -23.71 -5.56 -3.97
C PHE A 159 -22.80 -4.32 -3.97
N ALA A 160 -22.22 -4.01 -2.81
CA ALA A 160 -21.26 -2.94 -2.64
C ALA A 160 -19.84 -3.43 -2.99
N VAL A 161 -19.17 -2.72 -3.91
CA VAL A 161 -17.79 -3.03 -4.32
C VAL A 161 -16.89 -1.87 -3.92
N LEU A 162 -15.85 -2.16 -3.13
CA LEU A 162 -14.79 -1.19 -2.82
C LEU A 162 -13.62 -1.38 -3.79
N VAL A 163 -13.29 -0.33 -4.53
CA VAL A 163 -12.19 -0.28 -5.49
C VAL A 163 -11.00 0.43 -4.85
N ILE A 164 -9.87 -0.26 -4.73
CA ILE A 164 -8.62 0.29 -4.20
C ILE A 164 -7.65 0.42 -5.37
N GLU A 165 -7.51 1.64 -5.88
CA GLU A 165 -6.83 1.99 -7.14
C GLU A 165 -6.40 3.46 -7.11
N ASP A 166 -5.11 3.74 -7.31
CA ASP A 166 -4.57 5.10 -7.32
C ASP A 166 -4.79 5.80 -8.67
N ASP A 167 -4.74 5.06 -9.79
CA ASP A 167 -4.95 5.62 -11.14
C ASP A 167 -6.40 6.14 -11.30
N PRO A 168 -6.59 7.46 -11.52
CA PRO A 168 -7.92 8.07 -11.63
C PRO A 168 -8.72 7.61 -12.85
N ASP A 169 -8.06 7.27 -13.95
CA ASP A 169 -8.72 6.85 -15.18
C ASP A 169 -9.20 5.40 -15.05
N VAL A 170 -8.36 4.51 -14.50
CA VAL A 170 -8.74 3.12 -14.21
C VAL A 170 -9.89 3.09 -13.21
N ARG A 171 -9.80 3.86 -12.11
CA ARG A 171 -10.85 3.97 -11.10
C ARG A 171 -12.18 4.44 -11.70
N THR A 172 -12.16 5.51 -12.47
CA THR A 172 -13.36 6.07 -13.13
C THR A 172 -13.98 5.06 -14.10
N LEU A 173 -13.16 4.34 -14.86
CA LEU A 173 -13.61 3.30 -15.77
C LEU A 173 -14.28 2.16 -14.99
N VAL A 174 -13.60 1.60 -13.99
CA VAL A 174 -14.10 0.49 -13.17
C VAL A 174 -15.42 0.85 -12.51
N GLU A 175 -15.52 2.00 -11.84
CA GLU A 175 -16.76 2.44 -11.18
C GLU A 175 -17.93 2.54 -12.16
N ARG A 176 -17.68 3.09 -13.36
CA ARG A 176 -18.71 3.18 -14.41
C ARG A 176 -19.17 1.81 -14.90
N LEU A 177 -18.23 0.87 -15.10
CA LEU A 177 -18.54 -0.48 -15.56
C LEU A 177 -19.36 -1.24 -14.53
N LEU A 178 -18.96 -1.17 -13.26
CA LEU A 178 -19.65 -1.82 -12.15
C LEU A 178 -21.04 -1.19 -11.90
N GLY A 179 -21.14 0.14 -11.94
CA GLY A 179 -22.41 0.84 -11.82
C GLY A 179 -23.41 0.45 -12.90
N LYS A 180 -22.97 0.39 -14.17
CA LYS A 180 -23.80 -0.09 -15.29
C LYS A 180 -24.23 -1.55 -15.14
N ALA A 181 -23.43 -2.37 -14.46
CA ALA A 181 -23.71 -3.78 -14.21
C ALA A 181 -24.58 -4.02 -12.96
N GLY A 182 -25.00 -2.97 -12.25
CA GLY A 182 -25.92 -3.03 -11.10
C GLY A 182 -25.23 -3.08 -9.73
N PHE A 183 -23.93 -2.82 -9.66
CA PHE A 183 -23.16 -2.79 -8.41
C PHE A 183 -23.07 -1.37 -7.84
N ALA A 184 -23.07 -1.26 -6.51
CA ALA A 184 -22.75 -0.01 -5.81
C ALA A 184 -21.24 0.10 -5.65
N ALA A 185 -20.56 0.66 -6.64
CA ALA A 185 -19.11 0.84 -6.62
C ALA A 185 -18.71 2.12 -5.88
N SER A 186 -17.62 2.05 -5.11
CA SER A 186 -16.98 3.21 -4.51
C SER A 186 -15.49 2.96 -4.36
N SER A 187 -14.70 4.02 -4.21
CA SER A 187 -13.24 3.92 -4.21
C SER A 187 -12.56 4.42 -2.93
N ALA A 188 -11.33 3.96 -2.77
CA ALA A 188 -10.34 4.47 -1.82
C ALA A 188 -8.97 4.54 -2.53
N VAL A 189 -8.26 5.65 -2.36
CA VAL A 189 -6.97 5.90 -3.05
C VAL A 189 -5.77 5.98 -2.09
N SER A 190 -6.02 6.01 -0.79
CA SER A 190 -4.98 6.10 0.24
C SER A 190 -5.27 5.19 1.43
N ARG A 191 -4.24 4.94 2.25
CA ARG A 191 -4.35 4.24 3.55
C ARG A 191 -5.49 4.75 4.42
N GLU A 192 -5.63 6.07 4.54
CA GLU A 192 -6.64 6.72 5.38
C GLU A 192 -8.04 6.43 4.86
N GLU A 193 -8.24 6.53 3.54
CA GLU A 193 -9.52 6.23 2.91
C GLU A 193 -9.87 4.73 3.03
N ILE A 194 -8.90 3.84 2.77
CA ILE A 194 -9.07 2.40 2.93
C ILE A 194 -9.55 2.09 4.34
N THR A 195 -8.88 2.66 5.35
CA THR A 195 -9.23 2.45 6.75
C THR A 195 -10.58 3.05 7.10
N ALA A 196 -10.86 4.28 6.65
CA ALA A 196 -12.14 4.94 6.88
C ALA A 196 -13.33 4.17 6.29
N ARG A 197 -13.12 3.44 5.18
CA ARG A 197 -14.11 2.55 4.55
C ARG A 197 -14.28 1.23 5.28
N LEU A 198 -13.19 0.65 5.77
CA LEU A 198 -13.19 -0.69 6.36
C LEU A 198 -13.39 -0.72 7.88
N ARG A 199 -13.25 0.41 8.57
CA ARG A 199 -13.41 0.46 10.04
C ARG A 199 -14.83 0.28 10.54
N ASP A 200 -15.81 0.56 9.70
CA ASP A 200 -17.23 0.56 10.08
C ASP A 200 -17.92 -0.69 9.52
N PRO A 201 -18.30 -1.65 10.38
CA PRO A 201 -18.97 -2.88 9.97
C PRO A 201 -20.25 -2.67 9.16
N ALA A 202 -20.98 -1.57 9.39
CA ALA A 202 -22.20 -1.26 8.65
C ALA A 202 -21.92 -0.85 7.20
N ARG A 203 -20.67 -0.46 6.89
CA ARG A 203 -20.22 -0.03 5.57
C ARG A 203 -19.25 -1.02 4.91
N HIS A 204 -19.09 -2.22 5.48
CA HIS A 204 -18.25 -3.24 4.87
C HIS A 204 -18.73 -3.58 3.45
N PRO A 205 -17.82 -3.62 2.45
CA PRO A 205 -18.18 -4.00 1.10
C PRO A 205 -18.49 -5.50 1.01
N ASP A 206 -19.22 -5.86 -0.04
CA ASP A 206 -19.43 -7.24 -0.45
C ASP A 206 -18.23 -7.84 -1.17
N LEU A 207 -17.41 -6.99 -1.80
CA LEU A 207 -16.17 -7.36 -2.48
C LEU A 207 -15.18 -6.19 -2.47
N VAL A 208 -13.90 -6.50 -2.30
CA VAL A 208 -12.80 -5.55 -2.55
C VAL A 208 -12.14 -5.89 -3.88
N LEU A 209 -12.06 -4.91 -4.77
CA LEU A 209 -11.24 -4.95 -5.96
C LEU A 209 -9.92 -4.21 -5.64
N LEU A 210 -8.79 -4.92 -5.71
CA LEU A 210 -7.53 -4.43 -5.15
C LEU A 210 -6.41 -4.41 -6.20
N ASP A 211 -5.80 -3.24 -6.43
CA ASP A 211 -4.53 -3.17 -7.14
C ASP A 211 -3.35 -3.58 -6.25
N ILE A 212 -2.37 -4.24 -6.86
CA ILE A 212 -1.06 -4.54 -6.26
C ILE A 212 -0.13 -3.33 -6.36
N GLY A 213 -0.21 -2.58 -7.46
CA GLY A 213 0.74 -1.53 -7.84
C GLY A 213 0.52 -0.18 -7.17
N LEU A 214 -0.09 -0.13 -5.98
CA LEU A 214 -0.35 1.13 -5.30
C LEU A 214 0.97 1.77 -4.81
N PRO A 215 1.10 3.11 -4.87
CA PRO A 215 2.33 3.81 -4.53
C PRO A 215 2.60 3.85 -3.02
N ASP A 216 1.56 3.88 -2.21
CA ASP A 216 1.60 4.07 -0.76
C ASP A 216 1.39 2.79 0.04
N VAL A 217 0.83 1.73 -0.57
CA VAL A 217 0.52 0.46 0.10
C VAL A 217 0.92 -0.71 -0.79
N ASN A 218 1.66 -1.69 -0.25
CA ASN A 218 1.85 -2.93 -0.98
C ASN A 218 0.52 -3.71 -1.02
N GLY A 219 -0.11 -3.85 -2.19
CA GLY A 219 -1.42 -4.50 -2.28
C GLY A 219 -1.44 -5.97 -1.84
N LEU A 220 -0.31 -6.69 -1.93
CA LEU A 220 -0.21 -8.04 -1.37
C LEU A 220 -0.19 -8.04 0.16
N GLU A 221 0.47 -7.06 0.77
CA GLU A 221 0.47 -6.88 2.22
C GLU A 221 -0.92 -6.47 2.73
N LEU A 222 -1.60 -5.58 2.01
CA LEU A 222 -2.98 -5.22 2.31
C LEU A 222 -3.90 -6.44 2.21
N LEU A 223 -3.74 -7.28 1.19
CA LEU A 223 -4.48 -8.54 1.10
C LEU A 223 -4.21 -9.43 2.32
N GLN A 224 -2.96 -9.57 2.77
CA GLN A 224 -2.62 -10.32 4.00
C GLN A 224 -3.37 -9.75 5.20
N ARG A 225 -3.28 -8.43 5.41
CA ARG A 225 -3.93 -7.74 6.52
C ARG A 225 -5.46 -7.90 6.51
N LEU A 226 -6.09 -7.79 5.34
CA LEU A 226 -7.53 -8.03 5.16
C LEU A 226 -7.92 -9.47 5.55
N LYS A 227 -7.14 -10.47 5.11
CA LYS A 227 -7.40 -11.88 5.38
C LYS A 227 -7.03 -12.31 6.81
N GLY A 228 -6.12 -11.59 7.47
CA GLY A 228 -5.81 -11.74 8.89
C GLY A 228 -6.84 -11.11 9.82
N HIS A 229 -7.49 -10.02 9.39
CA HIS A 229 -8.42 -9.28 10.23
C HIS A 229 -9.74 -10.02 10.46
N ALA A 230 -10.08 -10.29 11.72
CA ALA A 230 -11.22 -11.13 12.11
C ALA A 230 -12.56 -10.70 11.49
N ALA A 231 -12.80 -9.38 11.40
CA ALA A 231 -14.01 -8.82 10.82
C ALA A 231 -14.00 -8.73 9.28
N LEU A 232 -12.82 -8.74 8.64
CA LEU A 232 -12.67 -8.48 7.20
C LEU A 232 -12.31 -9.74 6.41
N LYS A 233 -11.78 -10.78 7.05
CA LYS A 233 -11.32 -12.02 6.40
C LYS A 233 -12.38 -12.73 5.52
N SER A 234 -13.65 -12.49 5.81
CA SER A 234 -14.78 -13.06 5.05
C SER A 234 -15.12 -12.28 3.77
N ILE A 235 -14.60 -11.06 3.64
CA ILE A 235 -14.79 -10.23 2.46
C ILE A 235 -13.93 -10.81 1.34
N PRO A 236 -14.52 -11.15 0.18
CA PRO A 236 -13.77 -11.61 -0.96
C PRO A 236 -12.92 -10.48 -1.54
N VAL A 237 -11.73 -10.84 -2.03
CA VAL A 237 -10.80 -9.90 -2.66
C VAL A 237 -10.47 -10.38 -4.07
N LEU A 238 -10.80 -9.57 -5.06
CA LEU A 238 -10.46 -9.77 -6.47
C LEU A 238 -9.28 -8.84 -6.80
N MET A 239 -8.14 -9.40 -7.19
CA MET A 239 -6.99 -8.59 -7.56
C MET A 239 -7.15 -8.05 -8.98
N LEU A 240 -6.79 -6.79 -9.17
CA LEU A 240 -6.75 -6.12 -10.47
C LEU A 240 -5.37 -5.48 -10.66
N THR A 241 -4.47 -6.15 -11.38
CA THR A 241 -3.04 -5.75 -11.38
C THR A 241 -2.44 -5.70 -12.77
N ALA A 242 -1.50 -4.78 -12.99
CA ALA A 242 -0.63 -4.77 -14.17
C ALA A 242 0.49 -5.83 -14.08
N ASP A 243 0.82 -6.30 -12.87
CA ASP A 243 1.82 -7.35 -12.66
C ASP A 243 1.22 -8.72 -13.00
N SER A 244 1.45 -9.13 -14.24
CA SER A 244 1.07 -10.45 -14.77
C SER A 244 2.18 -11.49 -14.64
N SER A 245 3.21 -11.21 -13.82
CA SER A 245 4.27 -12.20 -13.60
C SER A 245 3.67 -13.43 -12.90
N PRO A 246 3.97 -14.65 -13.39
CA PRO A 246 3.44 -15.87 -12.79
C PRO A 246 3.71 -15.95 -11.29
N GLU A 247 4.85 -15.42 -10.83
CA GLU A 247 5.26 -15.42 -9.43
C GLU A 247 4.38 -14.50 -8.56
N SER A 248 4.09 -13.28 -8.99
CA SER A 248 3.21 -12.36 -8.26
C SER A 248 1.76 -12.85 -8.21
N ILE A 249 1.27 -13.41 -9.32
CA ILE A 249 -0.04 -14.06 -9.38
C ILE A 249 -0.10 -15.23 -8.41
N VAL A 250 0.93 -16.08 -8.43
CA VAL A 250 1.02 -17.25 -7.54
C VAL A 250 1.04 -16.82 -6.08
N ARG A 251 1.85 -15.81 -5.75
CA ARG A 251 2.00 -15.30 -4.40
C ARG A 251 0.71 -14.69 -3.87
N GLY A 252 0.01 -13.95 -4.70
CA GLY A 252 -1.25 -13.35 -4.30
C GLY A 252 -2.39 -14.38 -4.15
N LEU A 253 -2.47 -15.38 -5.04
CA LEU A 253 -3.38 -16.51 -4.88
C LEU A 253 -3.08 -17.24 -3.57
N ALA A 254 -1.79 -17.41 -3.28
CA ALA A 254 -1.35 -18.05 -2.07
C ALA A 254 -1.70 -17.28 -0.79
N THR A 255 -1.70 -15.96 -0.90
CA THR A 255 -2.09 -15.05 0.17
C THR A 255 -3.60 -15.06 0.42
N GLY A 256 -4.37 -15.53 -0.55
CA GLY A 256 -5.77 -15.85 -0.35
C GLY A 256 -6.77 -14.91 -1.03
N ALA A 257 -6.37 -14.30 -2.14
CA ALA A 257 -7.33 -13.67 -3.04
C ALA A 257 -8.29 -14.70 -3.65
N ASP A 258 -9.49 -14.23 -4.00
CA ASP A 258 -10.60 -15.03 -4.51
C ASP A 258 -10.61 -15.05 -6.05
N GLY A 259 -9.92 -14.10 -6.68
CA GLY A 259 -9.66 -14.09 -8.12
C GLY A 259 -8.60 -13.08 -8.53
N TYR A 260 -8.22 -13.13 -9.80
CA TYR A 260 -7.23 -12.28 -10.45
C TYR A 260 -7.71 -11.83 -11.81
N ILE A 261 -7.47 -10.56 -12.11
CA ILE A 261 -7.65 -9.96 -13.44
C ILE A 261 -6.39 -9.15 -13.74
N THR A 262 -5.82 -9.36 -14.93
CA THR A 262 -4.65 -8.60 -15.38
C THR A 262 -5.08 -7.33 -16.11
N LYS A 263 -4.36 -6.23 -15.89
CA LYS A 263 -4.42 -5.03 -16.73
C LYS A 263 -3.52 -5.20 -17.96
N PRO A 264 -3.91 -4.69 -19.15
CA PRO A 264 -5.24 -4.16 -19.47
C PRO A 264 -6.30 -5.28 -19.49
N PHE A 265 -7.54 -4.93 -19.14
CA PHE A 265 -8.65 -5.88 -19.05
C PHE A 265 -9.78 -5.54 -20.02
N ASP A 266 -10.49 -6.57 -20.46
CA ASP A 266 -11.77 -6.39 -21.15
C ASP A 266 -12.87 -6.01 -20.13
N PRO A 267 -13.73 -5.02 -20.42
CA PRO A 267 -14.82 -4.62 -19.53
C PRO A 267 -15.76 -5.77 -19.12
N ALA A 268 -16.05 -6.70 -20.03
CA ALA A 268 -16.90 -7.84 -19.75
C ALA A 268 -16.19 -8.83 -18.81
N VAL A 269 -14.88 -9.00 -18.95
CA VAL A 269 -14.05 -9.83 -18.06
C VAL A 269 -14.07 -9.29 -16.62
N LEU A 270 -13.94 -7.98 -16.44
CA LEU A 270 -14.04 -7.35 -15.11
C LEU A 270 -15.39 -7.66 -14.44
N VAL A 271 -16.49 -7.39 -15.13
CA VAL A 271 -17.84 -7.62 -14.60
C VAL A 271 -18.09 -9.10 -14.33
N HIS A 272 -17.62 -9.98 -15.23
CA HIS A 272 -17.75 -11.42 -15.05
C HIS A 272 -16.97 -11.92 -13.84
N GLY A 273 -15.73 -11.46 -13.65
CA GLY A 273 -14.91 -11.81 -12.49
C GLY A 273 -15.56 -11.39 -11.18
N VAL A 274 -16.11 -10.17 -11.10
CA VAL A 274 -16.83 -9.69 -9.91
C VAL A 274 -18.06 -10.55 -9.62
N ARG A 275 -18.89 -10.85 -10.64
CA ARG A 275 -20.06 -11.73 -10.50
C ARG A 275 -19.68 -13.14 -10.05
N ALA A 276 -18.65 -13.70 -10.66
CA ALA A 276 -18.15 -15.04 -10.33
C ALA A 276 -17.66 -15.12 -8.88
N VAL A 277 -16.96 -14.10 -8.37
CA VAL A 277 -16.51 -14.07 -6.98
C VAL A 277 -17.66 -13.86 -5.98
N LEU A 278 -18.69 -13.09 -6.36
CA LEU A 278 -19.89 -12.87 -5.54
C LEU A 278 -20.90 -14.02 -5.61
N GLY A 279 -20.84 -14.85 -6.66
CA GLY A 279 -21.85 -15.87 -6.94
C GLY A 279 -23.20 -15.27 -7.34
N ALA A 280 -23.17 -14.17 -8.10
CA ALA A 280 -24.32 -13.34 -8.50
C ALA A 280 -24.63 -13.39 -10.00
#